data_AF-A0A453C8E6-F1
#
_entry.id   AF-A0A453C8E6-F1
#
_cell.length_a   1.000
_cell.length_b   1.000
_cell.length_c   1.000
_cell.angle_alpha   90.00
_cell.angle_beta   90.00
_cell.angle_gamma   90.00
#
_symmetry.space_group_name_H-M   'P 1'
#
loop_
_entity.id
_entity.type
_entity.pdbx_description
1 polymer ?
#
loop_
_entity_poly.entity_id
_entity_poly.type
_entity_poly.pdbx_seq_one_letter_code
_entity_poly.pdbx_strand_id
1 'polypeptide(L)' 'KEMTVYEKFIIGMLTNFGNMTLDKIHNTLKMFCAEPSYDKSLQQLQSFLSGLVSDEKLEMRDGLYLLKK' A
#
# COMPACT_ATOMS: atom_id res chain seq x y z
N LYS A 1 -12.60 -5.34 7.55
CA LYS A 1 -11.87 -6.36 8.34
C LYS A 1 -10.55 -6.76 7.66
N GLU A 2 -10.49 -7.00 6.35
CA GLU A 2 -9.22 -7.23 5.63
C GLU A 2 -8.51 -5.93 5.20
N MET A 3 -9.24 -4.94 4.71
CA MET A 3 -8.66 -3.67 4.23
C MET A 3 -7.86 -2.93 5.31
N THR A 4 -8.23 -3.07 6.58
CA THR A 4 -7.50 -2.53 7.74
C THR A 4 -6.16 -3.23 8.00
N VAL A 5 -5.99 -4.49 7.58
CA VAL A 5 -4.72 -5.22 7.70
C VAL A 5 -3.75 -4.73 6.64
N TYR A 6 -4.20 -4.63 5.39
CA TYR A 6 -3.38 -4.11 4.29
C TYR A 6 -2.96 -2.66 4.54
N GLU A 7 -3.84 -1.82 5.05
CA GLU A 7 -3.50 -0.45 5.42
C GLU A 7 -2.34 -0.40 6.43
N LYS A 8 -2.46 -1.13 7.54
CA LYS A 8 -1.40 -1.18 8.58
C LYS A 8 -0.09 -1.69 8.02
N PHE A 9 -0.14 -2.72 7.16
CA PHE A 9 1.05 -3.27 6.54
C PHE A 9 1.71 -2.27 5.59
N ILE A 10 0.93 -1.58 4.75
CA ILE A 10 1.42 -0.55 3.82
C ILE A 10 2.02 0.63 4.57
N ILE A 11 1.35 1.12 5.62
CA ILE A 11 1.90 2.18 6.48
C ILE A 11 3.23 1.71 7.08
N GLY A 12 3.28 0.49 7.64
CA GLY A 12 4.52 -0.08 8.17
C GLY A 12 5.64 -0.19 7.14
N MET A 13 5.33 -0.61 5.91
CA MET A 13 6.30 -0.66 4.81
C MET A 13 6.84 0.73 4.48
N LEU A 14 5.96 1.72 4.31
CA LEU A 14 6.38 3.07 3.94
C LEU A 14 7.11 3.80 5.07
N THR A 15 6.79 3.49 6.33
CA THR A 15 7.56 3.96 7.49
C THR A 15 8.99 3.41 7.48
N ASN A 16 9.18 2.13 7.14
CA ASN A 16 10.48 1.47 7.23
C ASN A 16 11.35 1.67 5.98
N PHE A 17 10.75 1.61 4.79
CA PHE A 17 11.47 1.64 3.51
C PHE A 17 11.37 2.99 2.79
N GLY A 18 10.57 3.92 3.30
CA GLY A 18 10.31 5.21 2.67
C GLY A 18 9.30 5.09 1.54
N ASN A 19 9.53 5.85 0.46
CA ASN A 19 8.60 5.89 -0.68
C ASN A 19 8.74 4.65 -1.59
N MET A 20 7.62 4.19 -2.15
CA MET A 20 7.58 3.00 -3.00
C MET A 20 6.62 3.19 -4.17
N THR A 21 6.97 2.62 -5.33
CA THR A 21 6.07 2.50 -6.49
C THR A 21 4.94 1.50 -6.21
N LEU A 22 3.82 1.62 -6.92
CA LEU A 22 2.70 0.67 -6.88
C LEU A 22 3.15 -0.79 -6.98
N ASP A 23 3.98 -1.13 -7.97
CA ASP A 23 4.45 -2.51 -8.20
C ASP A 23 5.28 -3.06 -7.04
N LYS A 24 6.14 -2.23 -6.44
CA LYS A 24 6.93 -2.62 -5.26
C LYS A 24 6.02 -2.92 -4.07
N ILE A 25 5.03 -2.07 -3.80
CA ILE A 25 4.04 -2.31 -2.72
C ILE A 25 3.30 -3.62 -2.99
N HIS A 26 2.86 -3.83 -4.23
CA HIS A 26 2.13 -5.05 -4.63
C HIS A 26 2.95 -6.32 -4.45
N ASN A 27 4.21 -6.32 -4.89
CA ASN A 27 5.10 -7.48 -4.78
C ASN A 27 5.48 -7.77 -3.33
N THR A 28 5.68 -6.73 -2.51
CA THR A 28 5.95 -6.91 -1.08
C THR A 28 4.73 -7.49 -0.36
N LEU A 29 3.51 -7.03 -0.67
CA LEU A 29 2.29 -7.64 -0.13
C LEU A 29 2.18 -9.13 -0.50
N LYS A 30 2.43 -9.49 -1.76
CA LYS A 30 2.45 -10.90 -2.19
C LYS A 30 3.48 -11.76 -1.46
N MET A 31 4.64 -11.19 -1.14
CA MET A 31 5.74 -11.92 -0.51
C MET A 31 5.52 -12.13 0.99
N PHE A 32 4.88 -11.18 1.68
CA PHE A 32 4.82 -11.16 3.15
C PHE A 32 3.42 -11.33 3.75
N CYS A 33 2.33 -11.14 2.98
CA CYS A 33 0.98 -11.45 3.43
C CYS A 33 0.60 -12.89 3.04
N ALA A 34 1.05 -13.86 3.84
CA ALA A 34 0.78 -15.28 3.62
C ALA A 34 -0.60 -15.73 4.16
N GLU A 35 -1.09 -15.16 5.27
CA GLU A 35 -2.40 -15.49 5.86
C GLU A 35 -3.12 -14.25 6.41
N PRO A 36 -4.27 -13.85 5.83
CA PRO A 36 -4.79 -14.35 4.55
C PRO A 36 -3.83 -14.02 3.40
N SER A 37 -3.75 -14.94 2.44
CA SER A 37 -2.97 -14.72 1.21
C SER A 37 -3.44 -13.46 0.51
N TYR A 38 -2.50 -12.58 0.16
CA TYR A 38 -2.82 -11.42 -0.66
C TYR A 38 -3.15 -11.86 -2.11
N ASP A 39 -4.42 -11.75 -2.48
CA ASP A 39 -5.00 -12.20 -3.76
C ASP A 39 -5.48 -11.04 -4.65
N LYS A 40 -5.27 -9.79 -4.23
CA LYS A 40 -5.78 -8.62 -4.93
C LYS A 40 -4.98 -8.34 -6.21
N SER A 41 -5.64 -7.78 -7.22
CA SER A 41 -4.99 -7.33 -8.45
C SER A 41 -4.25 -6.00 -8.24
N LEU A 42 -3.34 -5.66 -9.17
CA LEU A 42 -2.64 -4.38 -9.16
C LEU A 42 -3.62 -3.19 -9.21
N GLN A 43 -4.69 -3.32 -10.00
CA GLN A 43 -5.73 -2.29 -10.11
C GLN A 43 -6.53 -2.13 -8.82
N GLN A 44 -6.87 -3.24 -8.14
CA GLN A 44 -7.54 -3.19 -6.83
C GLN A 44 -6.65 -2.52 -5.77
N LEU A 45 -5.34 -2.80 -5.79
CA LEU A 45 -4.39 -2.09 -4.94
C LEU A 45 -4.33 -0.60 -5.26
N GLN A 46 -4.27 -0.24 -6.53
CA GLN A 46 -4.23 1.15 -6.95
C GLN A 46 -5.47 1.91 -6.46
N SER A 47 -6.67 1.35 -6.66
CA SER A 47 -7.92 1.93 -6.16
C SER A 47 -7.90 2.09 -4.64
N PHE A 48 -7.36 1.12 -3.92
CA PHE A 48 -7.23 1.19 -2.46
C PHE A 48 -6.27 2.31 -2.02
N LEU A 49 -5.08 2.39 -2.62
CA LEU A 49 -4.09 3.43 -2.32
C LEU A 49 -4.62 4.82 -2.68
N SER A 50 -5.38 4.96 -3.77
CA SER A 50 -6.07 6.22 -4.10
C SER A 50 -7.05 6.63 -3.02
N GLY A 51 -7.74 5.68 -2.38
CA GLY A 51 -8.57 5.95 -1.20
C GLY A 51 -7.74 6.53 -0.05
N LEU A 52 -6.58 5.95 0.24
CA LEU A 52 -5.68 6.44 1.30
C LEU A 52 -5.08 7.83 1.00
N VAL A 53 -4.88 8.16 -0.28
CA VAL A 53 -4.48 9.50 -0.70
C VAL A 53 -5.61 10.50 -0.48
N SER A 54 -6.84 10.14 -0.85
CA SER A 54 -8.04 10.96 -0.59
C SER A 54 -8.29 11.17 0.91
N ASP A 55 -8.00 10.16 1.73
CA ASP A 55 -8.07 10.21 3.20
C ASP A 55 -6.87 10.94 3.84
N GLU A 56 -5.98 11.53 3.03
CA GLU A 56 -4.78 12.25 3.46
C GLU A 56 -3.79 11.43 4.30
N LYS A 57 -3.83 10.09 4.22
CA LYS A 57 -2.85 9.21 4.87
C LYS A 57 -1.58 9.06 4.04
N LEU A 58 -1.72 9.11 2.72
CA LEU A 58 -0.63 9.01 1.75
C LEU A 58 -0.59 10.24 0.84
N GLU A 59 0.58 10.50 0.26
CA GLU A 59 0.77 11.37 -0.90
C GLU A 59 1.29 10.52 -2.08
N MET A 60 0.87 10.88 -3.30
CA MET A 60 1.45 10.32 -4.53
C MET A 60 2.25 11.42 -5.24
N ARG A 61 3.54 11.19 -5.44
CA ARG A 61 4.45 12.10 -6.14
C ARG A 61 5.32 11.32 -7.11
N ASP A 62 5.35 11.72 -8.38
CA ASP A 62 6.19 11.10 -9.43
C ASP A 62 6.05 9.57 -9.51
N GLY A 63 4.84 9.05 -9.34
CA GLY A 63 4.55 7.61 -9.38
C GLY A 63 4.96 6.84 -8.10
N LEU A 64 5.39 7.55 -7.06
CA LEU A 64 5.74 7.00 -5.76
C LEU A 64 4.65 7.32 -4.74
N TYR A 65 4.33 6.35 -3.89
CA TYR A 65 3.53 6.53 -2.69
C TYR A 65 4.43 6.76 -1.50
N LEU A 66 4.06 7.71 -0.66
CA LEU A 66 4.76 8.07 0.57
C LEU A 66 3.75 8.43 1.66
N LEU A 67 4.17 8.32 2.92
CA LEU A 67 3.37 8.82 4.04
C LEU A 67 3.22 10.33 3.94
N LYS A 68 1.99 10.80 4.09
CA LYS A 68 1.73 12.24 4.23
C LYS A 68 2.21 12.69 5.61
N LYS A 69 2.90 13.83 5.65
CA LYS A 69 3.41 14.45 6.88
C LYS A 69 2.34 15.29 7.58
#